data_AF-A0A941PEY1-F1
#
_entry.id   AF-A0A941PEY1-F1
#
_cell.length_a   1.000
_cell.length_b   1.000
_cell.length_c   1.000
_cell.angle_alpha   90.00
_cell.angle_beta   90.00
_cell.angle_gamma   90.00
#
_symmetry.space_group_name_H-M   'P 1'
#
loop_
_entity.id
_entity.type
_entity.pdbx_description
1 polymer ?
#
loop_
_entity_poly.entity_id
_entity_poly.type
_entity_poly.pdbx_seq_one_letter_code
_entity_poly.pdbx_strand_id
1 'polypeptide(L)'
;MLEMRLIKTQKKIRVDVFRRYKSIDPATQKSKFHFKQLGSLGSLPIDHDDFPELWGQLEPDEIMQLHNWLAETRFGESFQIAADQLKKVSVRMPIPLLTALTRLSLEAGRAGLDFIPHQIILNTLLEQARRIEEHIDLKNGFKSGILASAGVPVLPDTLEETNCASDPESHTLFQTLLDLKQPVGRTCTALEATAARYGKIKKIAPPQLHEWAGNLKYKNPHKKIKKWCYAIAIDVLHEQGINATQFMSPTRVADFWIRLNVSRYSVLEAPVAFIRLFEVKPEHHAAVMSVIAHIYETLPVPLQNGPLAAMMKAGKTE
;
A
#
# COMPACT_ATOMS: atom_id res chain seq x y z
N MET A 1 -16.81 -28.57 -7.51
CA MET A 1 -15.56 -27.88 -7.90
C MET A 1 -15.95 -26.85 -8.94
N LEU A 2 -15.59 -25.58 -8.71
CA LEU A 2 -15.86 -24.55 -9.68
C LEU A 2 -14.86 -24.61 -10.83
N GLU A 3 -15.35 -24.30 -12.02
CA GLU A 3 -14.53 -24.08 -13.20
C GLU A 3 -14.91 -22.71 -13.79
N MET A 4 -13.92 -21.81 -13.83
CA MET A 4 -14.08 -20.45 -14.33
C MET A 4 -13.52 -20.39 -15.75
N ARG A 5 -14.34 -19.98 -16.71
CA ARG A 5 -13.94 -19.87 -18.12
C ARG A 5 -13.97 -18.43 -18.56
N LEU A 6 -12.82 -17.94 -18.98
CA LEU A 6 -12.69 -16.59 -19.51
C LEU A 6 -13.09 -16.59 -21.00
N ILE A 7 -14.14 -15.84 -21.32
CA ILE A 7 -14.64 -15.68 -22.69
C ILE A 7 -14.31 -14.26 -23.13
N LYS A 8 -13.30 -14.12 -24.00
CA LYS A 8 -12.96 -12.84 -24.64
C LYS A 8 -13.84 -12.67 -25.88
N THR A 9 -14.70 -11.65 -25.87
CA THR A 9 -15.35 -11.15 -27.08
C THR A 9 -14.70 -9.83 -27.51
N GLN A 10 -14.84 -9.44 -28.78
CA GLN A 10 -14.22 -8.21 -29.34
C GLN A 10 -14.53 -6.92 -28.57
N LYS A 11 -15.59 -6.90 -27.74
CA LYS A 11 -16.03 -5.71 -26.99
C LYS A 11 -16.03 -5.88 -25.46
N LYS A 12 -15.98 -7.11 -24.92
CA LYS A 12 -16.05 -7.37 -23.47
C LYS A 12 -15.38 -8.69 -23.07
N ILE A 13 -14.80 -8.70 -21.87
CA ILE A 13 -14.37 -9.93 -21.18
C ILE A 13 -15.54 -10.40 -20.30
N ARG A 14 -16.01 -11.62 -20.53
CA ARG A 14 -17.04 -12.27 -19.73
C ARG A 14 -16.42 -13.48 -19.04
N VAL A 15 -16.75 -13.71 -17.77
CA VAL A 15 -16.32 -14.92 -17.04
C VAL A 15 -17.55 -15.75 -16.76
N ASP A 16 -17.59 -16.96 -17.30
CA ASP A 16 -18.65 -17.92 -17.00
C ASP A 16 -18.20 -18.85 -15.88
N VAL A 17 -19.04 -18.95 -14.83
CA VAL A 17 -18.79 -19.79 -13.66
C VAL A 17 -19.60 -21.07 -13.79
N PHE A 18 -18.92 -22.21 -13.81
CA PHE A 18 -19.53 -23.53 -13.90
C PHE A 18 -19.30 -24.34 -12.64
N ARG A 19 -20.33 -25.02 -12.14
CA ARG A 19 -20.18 -26.11 -11.17
C ARG A 19 -19.97 -27.42 -11.91
N ARG A 20 -18.80 -28.03 -11.71
CA ARG A 20 -18.47 -29.36 -12.23
C ARG A 20 -18.96 -30.43 -11.26
N TYR A 21 -19.77 -31.36 -11.75
CA TYR A 21 -20.22 -32.55 -11.01
C TYR A 21 -19.98 -33.82 -11.83
N LYS A 22 -19.68 -34.91 -11.13
CA LYS A 22 -19.39 -36.22 -11.71
C LYS A 22 -20.68 -37.04 -11.67
N SER A 23 -21.15 -37.49 -12.82
CA SER A 23 -22.22 -38.48 -12.92
C SER A 23 -21.62 -39.80 -13.40
N ILE A 24 -22.31 -40.89 -13.09
CA ILE A 24 -22.04 -42.20 -13.69
C ILE A 24 -23.11 -42.41 -14.73
N ASP A 25 -22.70 -42.61 -15.98
CA ASP A 25 -23.63 -42.94 -17.05
C ASP A 25 -24.22 -44.33 -16.78
N PRO A 26 -25.55 -44.44 -16.58
CA PRO A 26 -26.18 -45.71 -16.20
C PRO A 26 -26.03 -46.80 -17.27
N ALA A 27 -25.86 -46.43 -18.55
CA ALA A 27 -25.71 -47.38 -19.65
C ALA A 27 -24.26 -47.87 -19.81
N THR A 28 -23.28 -47.01 -19.54
CA THR A 28 -21.86 -47.33 -19.81
C THR A 28 -21.01 -47.54 -18.55
N GLN A 29 -21.56 -47.27 -17.36
CA GLN A 29 -20.86 -47.26 -16.06
C GLN A 29 -19.60 -46.39 -16.03
N LYS A 30 -19.39 -45.55 -17.05
CA LYS A 30 -18.26 -44.64 -17.16
C LYS A 30 -18.62 -43.34 -16.49
N SER A 31 -17.66 -42.78 -15.76
CA SER A 31 -17.84 -41.45 -15.19
C SER A 31 -17.80 -40.38 -16.27
N LYS A 32 -18.86 -39.56 -16.33
CA LYS A 32 -18.90 -38.36 -17.16
C LYS A 32 -18.91 -37.12 -16.26
N PHE A 33 -18.27 -36.06 -16.73
CA PHE A 33 -18.33 -34.76 -16.07
C PHE A 33 -19.39 -33.91 -16.74
N HIS A 34 -20.26 -33.32 -15.93
CA HIS A 34 -21.22 -32.33 -16.37
C HIS A 34 -20.90 -30.98 -15.75
N PHE A 35 -21.32 -29.94 -16.46
CA PHE A 35 -21.09 -28.55 -16.10
C PHE A 35 -22.44 -27.85 -16.03
N LYS A 36 -22.80 -27.35 -14.85
CA LYS A 36 -23.95 -26.47 -14.69
C LYS A 36 -23.44 -25.03 -14.63
N GLN A 37 -23.86 -24.18 -15.57
CA GLN A 37 -23.56 -22.76 -15.49
C GLN A 37 -24.33 -22.16 -14.31
N LEU A 38 -23.60 -21.50 -13.40
CA LEU A 38 -24.18 -20.82 -12.24
C LEU A 38 -24.45 -19.36 -12.53
N GLY A 39 -23.65 -18.74 -13.41
CA GLY A 39 -23.80 -17.35 -13.78
C GLY A 39 -22.64 -16.86 -14.63
N SER A 40 -22.66 -15.55 -14.89
CA SER A 40 -21.69 -14.88 -15.72
C SER A 40 -21.35 -13.51 -15.17
N LEU A 41 -20.06 -13.21 -15.10
CA LEU A 41 -19.53 -11.96 -14.56
C LEU A 41 -19.14 -11.07 -15.75
N GLY A 42 -19.71 -9.86 -15.79
CA GLY A 42 -19.73 -8.99 -16.98
C GLY A 42 -18.52 -8.07 -17.16
N SER A 43 -17.73 -7.84 -16.11
CA SER A 43 -16.50 -7.03 -16.13
C SER A 43 -15.78 -7.14 -14.78
N LEU A 44 -14.45 -7.05 -14.79
CA LEU A 44 -13.64 -6.83 -13.59
C LEU A 44 -13.49 -5.31 -13.36
N PRO A 45 -13.40 -4.82 -12.10
CA PRO A 45 -13.53 -5.58 -10.86
C PRO A 45 -14.98 -6.04 -10.62
N ILE A 46 -15.11 -7.16 -9.91
CA ILE A 46 -16.42 -7.72 -9.50
C ILE A 46 -16.58 -7.38 -8.04
N ASP A 47 -17.55 -6.52 -7.71
CA ASP A 47 -17.93 -6.29 -6.32
C ASP A 47 -18.98 -7.32 -5.89
N HIS A 48 -19.00 -7.67 -4.60
CA HIS A 48 -19.95 -8.64 -4.05
C HIS A 48 -21.41 -8.24 -4.33
N ASP A 49 -21.67 -6.93 -4.34
CA ASP A 49 -22.98 -6.33 -4.54
C ASP A 49 -23.48 -6.43 -6.00
N ASP A 50 -22.59 -6.68 -6.95
CA ASP A 50 -22.95 -6.71 -8.38
C ASP A 50 -23.63 -8.03 -8.80
N PHE A 51 -23.48 -9.12 -8.01
CA PHE A 51 -23.97 -10.46 -8.37
C PHE A 51 -24.52 -11.29 -7.18
N PRO A 52 -25.48 -10.76 -6.39
CA PRO A 52 -25.97 -11.43 -5.18
C PRO A 52 -26.55 -12.83 -5.43
N GLU A 53 -27.18 -13.05 -6.59
CA GLU A 53 -27.75 -14.34 -6.99
C GLU A 53 -26.69 -15.43 -7.22
N LEU A 54 -25.48 -15.06 -7.69
CA LEU A 54 -24.38 -16.00 -7.88
C LEU A 54 -23.79 -16.38 -6.52
N TRP A 55 -23.53 -15.39 -5.66
CA TRP A 55 -22.94 -15.61 -4.34
C TRP A 55 -23.84 -16.46 -3.44
N GLY A 56 -25.16 -16.24 -3.48
CA GLY A 56 -26.12 -17.03 -2.71
C GLY A 56 -26.23 -18.51 -3.14
N GLN A 57 -25.66 -18.89 -4.29
CA GLN A 57 -25.65 -20.27 -4.78
C GLN A 57 -24.36 -21.02 -4.49
N LEU A 58 -23.29 -20.35 -4.06
CA LEU A 58 -21.96 -20.95 -3.87
C LEU A 58 -21.78 -21.50 -2.46
N GLU A 59 -21.19 -22.68 -2.36
CA GLU A 59 -20.73 -23.23 -1.08
C GLU A 59 -19.50 -22.45 -0.58
N PRO A 60 -19.20 -22.45 0.74
CA PRO A 60 -18.06 -21.72 1.30
C PRO A 60 -16.70 -21.99 0.61
N ASP A 61 -16.42 -23.26 0.28
CA ASP A 61 -15.19 -23.63 -0.43
C ASP A 61 -15.18 -23.12 -1.89
N GLU A 62 -16.36 -23.01 -2.50
CA GLU A 62 -16.53 -22.50 -3.86
C GLU A 62 -16.41 -20.97 -3.90
N ILE A 63 -16.90 -20.27 -2.87
CA ILE A 63 -16.68 -18.83 -2.67
C ILE A 63 -15.17 -18.55 -2.59
N MET A 64 -14.46 -19.30 -1.75
CA MET A 64 -13.01 -19.17 -1.61
C MET A 64 -12.27 -19.48 -2.93
N GLN A 65 -12.69 -20.49 -3.69
CA GLN A 65 -12.13 -20.78 -5.02
C GLN A 65 -12.32 -19.61 -6.00
N LEU A 66 -13.49 -18.98 -5.98
CA LEU A 66 -13.80 -17.84 -6.83
C LEU A 66 -12.95 -16.61 -6.44
N HIS A 67 -12.86 -16.29 -5.15
CA HIS A 67 -12.01 -15.19 -4.66
C HIS A 67 -10.53 -15.40 -5.00
N ASN A 68 -10.02 -16.62 -4.85
CA ASN A 68 -8.64 -16.93 -5.20
C ASN A 68 -8.37 -16.71 -6.69
N TRP A 69 -9.30 -17.12 -7.57
CA TRP A 69 -9.18 -16.91 -9.01
C TRP A 69 -9.26 -15.43 -9.40
N LEU A 70 -10.11 -14.65 -8.72
CA LEU A 70 -10.17 -13.20 -8.92
C LEU A 70 -8.86 -12.53 -8.50
N ALA A 71 -8.27 -12.97 -7.38
CA ALA A 71 -6.97 -12.51 -6.93
C ALA A 71 -5.86 -12.86 -7.93
N GLU A 72 -5.84 -14.08 -8.46
CA GLU A 72 -4.92 -14.50 -9.54
C GLU A 72 -5.06 -13.60 -10.77
N THR A 73 -6.29 -13.26 -11.16
CA THR A 73 -6.55 -12.44 -12.35
C THR A 73 -6.05 -11.00 -12.16
N ARG A 74 -6.36 -10.37 -11.02
CA ARG A 74 -5.83 -9.05 -10.65
C ARG A 74 -4.30 -9.05 -10.55
N PHE A 75 -3.72 -10.15 -10.05
CA PHE A 75 -2.28 -10.30 -10.00
C PHE A 75 -1.67 -10.37 -11.40
N GLY A 76 -2.26 -11.15 -12.33
CA GLY A 76 -1.82 -11.22 -13.72
C GLY A 76 -1.82 -9.86 -14.44
N GLU A 77 -2.83 -9.02 -14.17
CA GLU A 77 -2.90 -7.65 -14.69
C GLU A 77 -1.67 -6.81 -14.33
N SER A 78 -1.07 -7.05 -13.15
CA SER A 78 0.14 -6.36 -12.70
C SER A 78 1.37 -6.64 -13.58
N PHE A 79 1.31 -7.70 -14.40
CA PHE A 79 2.37 -8.10 -15.34
C PHE A 79 1.90 -8.00 -16.81
N GLN A 80 0.73 -7.39 -17.07
CA GLN A 80 0.13 -7.29 -18.41
C GLN A 80 -0.11 -8.66 -19.09
N ILE A 81 -0.30 -9.71 -18.30
CA ILE A 81 -0.59 -11.06 -18.79
C ILE A 81 -1.98 -11.51 -18.35
N ALA A 82 -2.57 -12.43 -19.11
CA ALA A 82 -3.84 -13.01 -18.73
C ALA A 82 -3.66 -14.10 -17.65
N ALA A 83 -4.67 -14.30 -16.80
CA ALA A 83 -4.60 -15.24 -15.68
C ALA A 83 -4.27 -16.69 -16.11
N ASP A 84 -4.69 -17.09 -17.31
CA ASP A 84 -4.41 -18.39 -17.91
C ASP A 84 -2.95 -18.56 -18.37
N GLN A 85 -2.21 -17.47 -18.50
CA GLN A 85 -0.77 -17.46 -18.79
C GLN A 85 0.08 -17.58 -17.51
N LEU A 86 -0.52 -17.47 -16.32
CA LEU A 86 0.18 -17.67 -15.05
C LEU A 86 0.54 -19.15 -14.89
N LYS A 87 1.84 -19.44 -14.78
CA LYS A 87 2.32 -20.79 -14.48
C LYS A 87 1.97 -21.13 -13.03
N LYS A 88 1.06 -22.09 -12.84
CA LYS A 88 0.66 -22.54 -11.50
C LYS A 88 1.80 -23.30 -10.82
N VAL A 89 2.33 -22.72 -9.74
CA VAL A 89 3.26 -23.40 -8.84
C VAL A 89 2.44 -24.05 -7.73
N SER A 90 2.41 -25.39 -7.69
CA SER A 90 1.71 -26.13 -6.64
C SER A 90 2.54 -26.11 -5.35
N VAL A 91 2.16 -25.27 -4.39
CA VAL A 91 2.71 -25.30 -3.04
C VAL A 91 1.89 -26.26 -2.19
N ARG A 92 2.53 -27.27 -1.61
CA ARG A 92 1.85 -28.19 -0.67
C ARG A 92 1.57 -27.43 0.63
N MET A 93 0.29 -27.16 0.88
CA MET A 93 -0.16 -26.58 2.14
C MET A 93 -0.64 -27.69 3.09
N PRO A 94 -0.26 -27.66 4.38
CA PRO A 94 -0.86 -28.55 5.37
C PRO A 94 -2.37 -28.35 5.45
N ILE A 95 -3.14 -29.45 5.43
CA ILE A 95 -4.61 -29.43 5.55
C ILE A 95 -5.09 -28.62 6.78
N PRO A 96 -4.44 -28.71 7.97
CA PRO A 96 -4.83 -27.90 9.11
C PRO A 96 -4.72 -26.39 8.86
N LEU A 97 -3.67 -25.96 8.16
CA LEU A 97 -3.45 -24.56 7.82
C LEU A 97 -4.49 -24.05 6.82
N LEU A 98 -4.77 -24.84 5.77
CA LEU A 98 -5.81 -24.51 4.80
C LEU A 98 -7.17 -24.33 5.51
N THR A 99 -7.52 -25.28 6.38
CA THR A 99 -8.76 -25.24 7.16
C THR A 99 -8.84 -24.00 8.05
N ALA A 100 -7.73 -23.63 8.70
CA ALA A 100 -7.66 -22.43 9.54
C ALA A 100 -7.83 -21.14 8.71
N LEU A 101 -7.18 -21.04 7.55
CA LEU A 101 -7.30 -19.89 6.66
C LEU A 101 -8.73 -19.73 6.11
N THR A 102 -9.38 -20.83 5.75
CA THR A 102 -10.79 -20.81 5.32
C THR A 102 -11.70 -20.33 6.44
N ARG A 103 -11.52 -20.83 7.67
CA ARG A 103 -12.29 -20.35 8.84
C ARG A 103 -12.06 -18.87 9.09
N LEU A 104 -10.81 -18.40 9.06
CA LEU A 104 -10.48 -16.99 9.23
C LEU A 104 -11.12 -16.10 8.16
N SER A 105 -11.16 -16.55 6.91
CA SER A 105 -11.82 -15.81 5.82
C SER A 105 -13.33 -15.70 6.02
N LEU A 106 -13.97 -16.77 6.49
CA LEU A 106 -15.40 -16.74 6.82
C LEU A 106 -15.70 -15.80 7.99
N GLU A 107 -14.93 -15.87 9.07
CA GLU A 107 -15.13 -14.98 10.23
C GLU A 107 -14.80 -13.52 9.91
N ALA A 108 -13.76 -13.28 9.09
CA ALA A 108 -13.45 -11.94 8.59
C ALA A 108 -14.61 -11.36 7.78
N GLY A 109 -15.19 -12.15 6.86
CA GLY A 109 -16.37 -11.74 6.10
C GLY A 109 -17.57 -11.40 6.99
N ARG A 110 -17.83 -12.20 8.03
CA ARG A 110 -18.88 -11.90 9.03
C ARG A 110 -18.62 -10.63 9.81
N ALA A 111 -17.36 -10.29 10.05
CA ALA A 111 -16.94 -9.06 10.70
C ALA A 111 -16.83 -7.86 9.75
N GLY A 112 -17.20 -8.01 8.46
CA GLY A 112 -17.09 -6.94 7.46
C GLY A 112 -15.65 -6.63 7.04
N LEU A 113 -14.71 -7.55 7.27
CA LEU A 113 -13.31 -7.44 6.89
C LEU A 113 -13.04 -8.18 5.57
N ASP A 114 -12.34 -7.53 4.65
CA ASP A 114 -11.89 -8.15 3.40
C ASP A 114 -10.61 -8.96 3.63
N PHE A 115 -10.75 -10.27 3.81
CA PHE A 115 -9.63 -11.19 3.99
C PHE A 115 -9.69 -12.32 2.95
N ILE A 116 -8.87 -12.17 1.90
CA ILE A 116 -8.66 -13.17 0.85
C ILE A 116 -7.24 -13.75 1.03
N PRO A 117 -7.08 -14.95 1.61
CA PRO A 117 -5.78 -15.52 1.95
C PRO A 117 -4.78 -15.56 0.79
N HIS A 118 -5.26 -15.92 -0.41
CA HIS A 118 -4.40 -16.06 -1.58
C HIS A 118 -3.86 -14.71 -2.07
N GLN A 119 -4.68 -13.66 -2.02
CA GLN A 119 -4.25 -12.30 -2.35
C GLN A 119 -3.16 -11.82 -1.38
N ILE A 120 -3.32 -12.08 -0.08
CA ILE A 120 -2.33 -11.72 0.94
C ILE A 120 -1.00 -12.44 0.70
N ILE A 121 -1.05 -13.74 0.39
CA ILE A 121 0.15 -14.54 0.08
C ILE A 121 0.86 -13.98 -1.15
N LEU A 122 0.14 -13.75 -2.26
CA LEU A 122 0.72 -13.19 -3.48
C LEU A 122 1.35 -11.82 -3.25
N ASN A 123 0.65 -10.94 -2.53
CA ASN A 123 1.16 -9.60 -2.18
C ASN A 123 2.43 -9.69 -1.33
N THR A 124 2.43 -10.58 -0.34
CA THR A 124 3.58 -10.78 0.55
C THR A 124 4.78 -11.32 -0.22
N LEU A 125 4.57 -12.29 -1.12
CA LEU A 125 5.63 -12.82 -1.98
C LEU A 125 6.23 -11.73 -2.89
N LEU A 126 5.39 -10.90 -3.51
CA LEU A 126 5.85 -9.79 -4.35
C LEU A 126 6.63 -8.75 -3.54
N GLU A 127 6.18 -8.44 -2.32
CA GLU A 127 6.88 -7.53 -1.42
C GLU A 127 8.24 -8.07 -1.00
N GLN A 128 8.33 -9.37 -0.65
CA GLN A 128 9.61 -10.00 -0.33
C GLN A 128 10.54 -10.03 -1.54
N ALA A 129 10.03 -10.30 -2.74
CA ALA A 129 10.83 -10.26 -3.96
C ALA A 129 11.44 -8.86 -4.19
N ARG A 130 10.67 -7.79 -3.96
CA ARG A 130 11.16 -6.40 -4.05
C ARG A 130 12.27 -6.11 -3.03
N ARG A 131 12.11 -6.54 -1.78
CA ARG A 131 13.14 -6.38 -0.73
C ARG A 131 14.44 -7.11 -1.08
N ILE A 132 14.32 -8.29 -1.70
CA ILE A 132 15.48 -9.07 -2.17
C ILE A 132 16.18 -8.33 -3.31
N GLU A 133 15.44 -7.82 -4.29
CA GLU A 133 16.01 -7.03 -5.38
C GLU A 133 16.71 -5.76 -4.86
N GLU A 134 16.11 -5.06 -3.91
CA GLU A 134 16.72 -3.90 -3.24
C GLU A 134 18.03 -4.28 -2.53
N HIS A 135 18.07 -5.41 -1.84
CA HIS A 135 19.29 -5.89 -1.20
C HIS A 135 20.39 -6.26 -2.20
N ILE A 136 20.00 -6.84 -3.35
CA ILE A 136 20.90 -7.12 -4.47
C ILE A 136 21.46 -5.82 -5.04
N ASP A 137 20.60 -4.82 -5.27
CA ASP A 137 20.97 -3.51 -5.79
C ASP A 137 21.93 -2.77 -4.85
N LEU A 138 21.68 -2.81 -3.54
CA LEU A 138 22.57 -2.25 -2.51
C LEU A 138 23.95 -2.91 -2.52
N LYS A 139 23.99 -4.24 -2.68
CA LYS A 139 25.24 -5.01 -2.71
C LYS A 139 26.04 -4.75 -3.99
N ASN A 140 25.35 -4.58 -5.11
CA ASN A 140 25.96 -4.40 -6.42
C ASN A 140 26.32 -2.93 -6.72
N GLY A 141 25.67 -1.98 -6.05
CA GLY A 141 25.86 -0.55 -6.28
C GLY A 141 25.17 0.01 -7.53
N PHE A 142 24.31 -0.78 -8.19
CA PHE A 142 23.51 -0.37 -9.34
C PHE A 142 22.16 -1.10 -9.34
N LYS A 143 21.14 -0.52 -9.99
CA LYS A 143 19.79 -1.12 -10.09
C LYS A 143 19.81 -2.32 -11.03
N SER A 144 19.41 -3.50 -10.55
CA SER A 144 19.39 -4.74 -11.31
C SER A 144 18.22 -4.82 -12.30
N GLY A 145 17.07 -4.23 -11.95
CA GLY A 145 15.90 -4.16 -12.83
C GLY A 145 15.32 -5.52 -13.20
N ILE A 146 15.56 -6.55 -12.39
CA ILE A 146 15.07 -7.92 -12.56
C ILE A 146 13.54 -7.93 -12.53
N LEU A 147 12.89 -7.32 -11.53
CA LEU A 147 11.43 -7.30 -11.46
C LEU A 147 10.84 -6.38 -12.53
N ALA A 148 11.52 -5.27 -12.84
CA ALA A 148 11.15 -4.37 -13.92
C ALA A 148 11.14 -5.08 -15.28
N SER A 149 12.14 -5.93 -15.55
CA SER A 149 12.22 -6.74 -16.78
C SER A 149 11.10 -7.77 -16.88
N ALA A 150 10.53 -8.18 -15.74
CA ALA A 150 9.37 -9.05 -15.67
C ALA A 150 8.04 -8.30 -15.79
N GLY A 151 8.04 -6.98 -15.99
CA GLY A 151 6.84 -6.16 -16.10
C GLY A 151 6.24 -5.72 -14.76
N VAL A 152 6.90 -6.02 -13.63
CA VAL A 152 6.51 -5.43 -12.34
C VAL A 152 6.84 -3.94 -12.40
N PRO A 153 5.86 -3.04 -12.22
CA PRO A 153 6.16 -1.63 -12.14
C PRO A 153 7.15 -1.41 -11.00
N VAL A 154 8.28 -0.77 -11.34
CA VAL A 154 9.20 -0.23 -10.35
C VAL A 154 8.36 0.68 -9.49
N LEU A 155 8.11 0.27 -8.24
CA LEU A 155 7.54 1.19 -7.28
C LEU A 155 8.49 2.39 -7.27
N PRO A 156 7.99 3.63 -7.43
CA PRO A 156 8.83 4.78 -7.14
C PRO A 156 9.47 4.52 -5.79
N ASP A 157 10.80 4.72 -5.68
CA ASP A 157 11.55 4.59 -4.42
C ASP A 157 10.60 5.05 -3.32
N THR A 158 10.27 4.18 -2.33
CA THR A 158 9.16 4.39 -1.36
C THR A 158 8.99 5.88 -1.11
N LEU A 159 7.80 6.48 -1.21
CA LEU A 159 7.61 7.95 -1.24
C LEU A 159 8.49 8.77 -0.26
N GLU A 160 8.91 8.13 0.83
CA GLU A 160 9.93 8.49 1.82
C GLU A 160 11.37 8.74 1.28
N GLU A 161 11.85 7.95 0.32
CA GLU A 161 13.20 7.97 -0.27
C GLU A 161 13.38 8.91 -1.45
N THR A 162 12.30 9.49 -1.98
CA THR A 162 12.41 10.52 -3.01
C THR A 162 13.30 11.66 -2.50
N ASN A 163 14.31 12.00 -3.30
CA ASN A 163 15.21 13.10 -3.00
C ASN A 163 14.52 14.42 -3.33
N CYS A 164 14.47 15.36 -2.39
CA CYS A 164 14.04 16.72 -2.70
C CYS A 164 15.24 17.54 -3.18
N ALA A 165 15.03 18.43 -4.15
CA ALA A 165 16.02 19.47 -4.43
C ALA A 165 16.15 20.33 -3.15
N SER A 166 17.39 20.61 -2.74
CA SER A 166 17.67 21.40 -1.55
C SER A 166 17.25 22.85 -1.79
N ASP A 167 16.00 23.17 -1.54
CA ASP A 167 15.46 24.51 -1.71
C ASP A 167 15.66 25.38 -0.44
N PRO A 168 15.65 26.71 -0.59
CA PRO A 168 15.90 27.63 0.54
C PRO A 168 14.91 27.50 1.69
N GLU A 169 13.61 27.28 1.41
CA GLU A 169 12.56 27.16 2.45
C GLU A 169 12.77 25.91 3.30
N SER A 170 13.20 24.82 2.67
CA SER A 170 13.53 23.56 3.31
C SER A 170 14.73 23.64 4.26
N HIS A 171 15.69 24.54 4.01
CA HIS A 171 16.80 24.79 4.94
C HIS A 171 16.33 25.46 6.23
N THR A 172 15.31 26.31 6.15
CA THR A 172 14.79 27.05 7.30
C THR A 172 14.34 26.11 8.41
N LEU A 173 13.72 24.96 8.10
CA LEU A 173 13.32 23.97 9.12
C LEU A 173 14.52 23.49 9.96
N PHE A 174 15.63 23.14 9.31
CA PHE A 174 16.83 22.68 9.98
C PHE A 174 17.58 23.81 10.69
N GLN A 175 17.52 25.03 10.15
CA GLN A 175 18.05 26.20 10.82
C GLN A 175 17.28 26.47 12.13
N THR A 176 15.94 26.43 12.10
CA THR A 176 15.12 26.57 13.32
C THR A 176 15.46 25.51 14.37
N LEU A 177 15.74 24.26 13.94
CA LEU A 177 16.20 23.20 14.83
C LEU A 177 17.57 23.48 15.48
N LEU A 178 18.47 24.17 14.78
CA LEU A 178 19.76 24.63 15.33
C LEU A 178 19.60 25.84 16.25
N ASP A 179 18.62 26.68 15.99
CA ASP A 179 18.33 27.90 16.77
C ASP A 179 17.54 27.60 18.06
N LEU A 180 17.12 26.36 18.27
CA LEU A 180 16.58 25.91 19.55
C LEU A 180 17.60 26.20 20.65
N LYS A 181 17.14 26.74 21.79
CA LYS A 181 17.98 27.06 22.95
C LYS A 181 18.42 25.81 23.73
N GLN A 182 18.84 24.76 23.02
CA GLN A 182 19.30 23.50 23.57
C GLN A 182 20.57 23.02 22.87
N PRO A 183 21.37 22.13 23.50
CA PRO A 183 22.55 21.58 22.85
C PRO A 183 22.19 20.83 21.55
N VAL A 184 22.94 21.07 20.47
CA VAL A 184 22.72 20.45 19.15
C VAL A 184 22.65 18.91 19.25
N GLY A 185 23.46 18.31 20.12
CA GLY A 185 23.43 16.87 20.36
C GLY A 185 22.07 16.34 20.88
N ARG A 186 21.33 17.14 21.66
CA ARG A 186 19.96 16.78 22.09
C ARG A 186 18.99 16.85 20.93
N THR A 187 19.08 17.88 20.09
CA THR A 187 18.27 17.99 18.85
C THR A 187 18.52 16.80 17.92
N CYS A 188 19.79 16.42 17.72
CA CYS A 188 20.16 15.22 16.96
C CYS A 188 19.55 13.95 17.56
N THR A 189 19.61 13.78 18.88
CA THR A 189 19.02 12.62 19.57
C THR A 189 17.49 12.59 19.40
N ALA A 190 16.82 13.74 19.44
CA ALA A 190 15.37 13.83 19.21
C ALA A 190 14.99 13.49 17.76
N LEU A 191 15.79 13.92 16.79
CA LEU A 191 15.63 13.54 15.38
C LEU A 191 15.82 12.04 15.18
N GLU A 192 16.83 11.44 15.82
CA GLU A 192 17.09 9.99 15.77
C GLU A 192 15.95 9.19 16.42
N ALA A 193 15.47 9.63 17.59
CA ALA A 193 14.32 9.00 18.26
C ALA A 193 13.05 9.10 17.42
N THR A 194 12.82 10.25 16.77
CA THR A 194 11.68 10.44 15.87
C THR A 194 11.82 9.56 14.64
N ALA A 195 12.99 9.50 14.01
CA ALA A 195 13.27 8.61 12.89
C ALA A 195 13.01 7.13 13.26
N ALA A 196 13.41 6.71 14.47
CA ALA A 196 13.19 5.35 14.95
C ALA A 196 11.68 5.01 15.09
N ARG A 197 10.82 5.95 15.50
CA ARG A 197 9.35 5.76 15.52
C ARG A 197 8.76 5.46 14.14
N TYR A 198 9.45 5.84 13.08
CA TYR A 198 9.10 5.58 11.68
C TYR A 198 9.91 4.42 11.07
N GLY A 199 10.60 3.61 11.89
CA GLY A 199 11.41 2.49 11.42
C GLY A 199 12.70 2.92 10.69
N LYS A 200 13.09 4.19 10.77
CA LYS A 200 14.34 4.69 10.18
C LYS A 200 15.46 4.67 11.21
N ILE A 201 16.37 3.72 11.06
CA ILE A 201 17.57 3.63 11.90
C ILE A 201 18.71 4.35 11.19
N LYS A 202 18.87 5.64 11.47
CA LYS A 202 19.97 6.45 10.93
C LYS A 202 20.51 7.38 11.99
N LYS A 203 21.82 7.33 12.21
CA LYS A 203 22.55 8.28 13.05
C LYS A 203 22.58 9.65 12.36
N ILE A 204 22.22 10.70 13.07
CA ILE A 204 22.20 12.10 12.61
C ILE A 204 23.22 12.87 13.44
N ALA A 205 24.44 12.94 12.94
CA ALA A 205 25.51 13.65 13.63
C ALA A 205 25.33 15.19 13.53
N PRO A 206 25.81 15.99 14.50
CA PRO A 206 25.72 17.45 14.45
C PRO A 206 26.24 18.09 13.14
N PRO A 207 27.36 17.63 12.53
CA PRO A 207 27.80 18.16 11.23
C PRO A 207 26.77 17.96 10.11
N GLN A 208 26.01 16.86 10.15
CA GLN A 208 24.98 16.56 9.15
C GLN A 208 23.76 17.48 9.33
N LEU A 209 23.39 17.81 10.57
CA LEU A 209 22.32 18.79 10.82
C LEU A 209 22.75 20.19 10.35
N HIS A 210 24.01 20.58 10.58
CA HIS A 210 24.55 21.84 10.03
C HIS A 210 24.59 21.85 8.50
N GLU A 211 24.94 20.73 7.87
CA GLU A 211 24.87 20.58 6.40
C GLU A 211 23.43 20.75 5.90
N TRP A 212 22.44 20.14 6.57
CA TRP A 212 21.03 20.26 6.23
C TRP A 212 20.46 21.66 6.43
N ALA A 213 20.96 22.42 7.39
CA ALA A 213 20.64 23.83 7.59
C ALA A 213 21.30 24.77 6.56
N GLY A 214 22.12 24.23 5.65
CA GLY A 214 22.79 25.02 4.61
C GLY A 214 24.04 25.77 5.09
N ASN A 215 24.61 25.39 6.23
CA ASN A 215 25.84 26.01 6.73
C ASN A 215 27.02 25.68 5.80
N LEU A 216 27.58 26.73 5.17
CA LEU A 216 28.57 26.66 4.09
C LEU A 216 29.86 25.90 4.46
N LYS A 217 30.23 25.85 5.75
CA LYS A 217 31.42 25.11 6.21
C LYS A 217 31.31 23.59 5.97
N TYR A 218 30.10 23.06 5.85
CA TYR A 218 29.82 21.63 5.76
C TYR A 218 29.02 21.24 4.50
N LYS A 219 28.83 22.17 3.56
CA LYS A 219 27.94 21.99 2.41
C LYS A 219 28.57 21.14 1.32
N ASN A 220 27.96 20.01 0.99
CA ASN A 220 28.15 19.35 -0.30
C ASN A 220 27.04 19.81 -1.27
N PRO A 221 27.35 20.56 -2.34
CA PRO A 221 26.36 21.14 -3.24
C PRO A 221 25.53 20.11 -4.03
N HIS A 222 25.97 18.85 -4.09
CA HIS A 222 25.28 17.79 -4.84
C HIS A 222 24.47 16.84 -3.94
N LYS A 223 24.57 16.97 -2.62
CA LYS A 223 23.91 16.05 -1.70
C LYS A 223 22.45 16.44 -1.52
N LYS A 224 21.56 15.62 -2.06
CA LYS A 224 20.11 15.78 -1.89
C LYS A 224 19.69 15.27 -0.51
N ILE A 225 18.72 15.94 0.11
CA ILE A 225 18.13 15.53 1.39
C ILE A 225 16.89 14.67 1.07
N LYS A 226 16.79 13.50 1.71
CA LYS A 226 15.64 12.60 1.55
C LYS A 226 14.39 13.26 2.15
N LYS A 227 13.22 13.10 1.53
CA LYS A 227 11.97 13.74 2.00
C LYS A 227 11.61 13.41 3.45
N TRP A 228 11.86 12.17 3.91
CA TRP A 228 11.59 11.78 5.29
C TRP A 228 12.39 12.60 6.33
N CYS A 229 13.55 13.16 5.97
CA CYS A 229 14.31 14.02 6.87
C CYS A 229 13.56 15.32 7.22
N TYR A 230 12.77 15.85 6.28
CA TYR A 230 11.94 17.03 6.54
C TYR A 230 10.75 16.68 7.44
N ALA A 231 10.14 15.52 7.22
CA ALA A 231 9.02 15.05 8.01
C ALA A 231 9.41 14.84 9.49
N ILE A 232 10.57 14.23 9.77
CA ILE A 232 11.05 14.12 11.17
C ILE A 232 11.39 15.49 11.78
N ALA A 233 11.85 16.45 10.96
CA ALA A 233 12.15 17.80 11.44
C ALA A 233 10.87 18.53 11.84
N ILE A 234 9.80 18.39 11.03
CA ILE A 234 8.47 18.92 11.32
C ILE A 234 7.95 18.36 12.65
N ASP A 235 8.04 17.05 12.86
CA ASP A 235 7.57 16.41 14.10
C ASP A 235 8.37 16.87 15.33
N VAL A 236 9.70 16.96 15.22
CA VAL A 236 10.52 17.46 16.34
C VAL A 236 10.21 18.91 16.65
N LEU A 237 10.01 19.78 15.65
CA LEU A 237 9.59 21.17 15.87
C LEU A 237 8.22 21.21 16.55
N HIS A 238 7.27 20.40 16.10
CA HIS A 238 5.94 20.31 16.70
C HIS A 238 6.01 19.86 18.18
N GLU A 239 6.86 18.88 18.52
CA GLU A 239 7.09 18.46 19.91
C GLU A 239 7.70 19.56 20.79
N GLN A 240 8.41 20.52 20.20
CA GLN A 240 8.90 21.72 20.89
C GLN A 240 7.88 22.87 20.89
N GLY A 241 6.64 22.63 20.45
CA GLY A 241 5.59 23.64 20.38
C GLY A 241 5.78 24.66 19.25
N ILE A 242 6.60 24.34 18.24
CA ILE A 242 6.91 25.21 17.11
C ILE A 242 6.15 24.72 15.88
N ASN A 243 5.30 25.58 15.32
CA ASN A 243 4.54 25.24 14.14
C ASN A 243 5.36 25.43 12.86
N ALA A 244 5.64 24.33 12.15
CA ALA A 244 6.44 24.31 10.93
C ALA A 244 5.86 25.17 9.79
N THR A 245 4.54 25.42 9.77
CA THR A 245 3.90 26.25 8.73
C THR A 245 4.24 27.73 8.84
N GLN A 246 4.90 28.15 9.93
CA GLN A 246 5.44 29.51 10.07
C GLN A 246 6.69 29.74 9.22
N PHE A 247 7.41 28.67 8.86
CA PHE A 247 8.70 28.73 8.16
C PHE A 247 8.64 28.17 6.74
N MET A 248 7.59 27.41 6.42
CA MET A 248 7.38 26.74 5.15
C MET A 248 5.90 26.78 4.79
N SER A 249 5.59 26.81 3.49
CA SER A 249 4.18 26.80 3.05
C SER A 249 3.41 25.57 3.57
N PRO A 250 2.14 25.72 3.99
CA PRO A 250 1.35 24.62 4.55
C PRO A 250 1.25 23.40 3.63
N THR A 251 1.23 23.63 2.32
CA THR A 251 1.18 22.56 1.30
C THR A 251 2.45 21.71 1.29
N ARG A 252 3.63 22.30 1.50
CA ARG A 252 4.90 21.55 1.56
C ARG A 252 5.06 20.82 2.89
N VAL A 253 4.67 21.46 3.99
CA VAL A 253 4.60 20.79 5.29
C VAL A 253 3.66 19.58 5.21
N ALA A 254 2.52 19.71 4.51
CA ALA A 254 1.61 18.61 4.25
C ALA A 254 2.25 17.49 3.40
N ASP A 255 2.94 17.83 2.30
CA ASP A 255 3.65 16.84 1.44
C ASP A 255 4.64 16.00 2.24
N PHE A 256 5.42 16.62 3.12
CA PHE A 256 6.40 15.89 3.93
C PHE A 256 5.75 15.12 5.06
N TRP A 257 4.84 15.75 5.82
CA TRP A 257 4.19 15.14 6.97
C TRP A 257 3.40 13.89 6.59
N ILE A 258 2.62 13.95 5.51
CA ILE A 258 1.75 12.81 5.15
C ILE A 258 2.56 11.59 4.74
N ARG A 259 3.73 11.75 4.11
CA ARG A 259 4.58 10.63 3.64
C ARG A 259 5.01 9.67 4.75
N LEU A 260 5.14 10.15 6.00
CA LEU A 260 5.44 9.30 7.16
C LEU A 260 4.19 8.88 7.96
N ASN A 261 3.02 9.44 7.63
CA ASN A 261 1.78 9.26 8.36
C ASN A 261 0.68 8.56 7.53
N VAL A 262 0.96 8.17 6.29
CA VAL A 262 0.06 7.42 5.38
C VAL A 262 -0.51 6.18 6.06
N SER A 263 0.32 5.44 6.82
CA SER A 263 -0.11 4.22 7.49
C SER A 263 -0.97 4.47 8.74
N ARG A 264 -0.99 5.70 9.25
CA ARG A 264 -1.66 6.08 10.50
C ARG A 264 -3.04 6.70 10.27
N TYR A 265 -3.24 7.38 9.15
CA TYR A 265 -4.49 8.08 8.84
C TYR A 265 -5.07 7.57 7.53
N SER A 266 -6.39 7.64 7.37
CA SER A 266 -7.02 7.48 6.06
C SER A 266 -6.92 8.76 5.22
N VAL A 267 -7.27 8.66 3.94
CA VAL A 267 -7.32 9.82 3.01
C VAL A 267 -8.25 10.94 3.49
N LEU A 268 -9.31 10.62 4.24
CA LEU A 268 -10.26 11.58 4.79
C LEU A 268 -9.80 12.16 6.14
N GLU A 269 -9.14 11.36 6.97
CA GLU A 269 -8.67 11.79 8.29
C GLU A 269 -7.39 12.63 8.21
N ALA A 270 -6.50 12.31 7.27
CA ALA A 270 -5.20 12.95 7.16
C ALA A 270 -5.29 14.49 6.99
N PRO A 271 -6.15 15.05 6.10
CA PRO A 271 -6.29 16.49 6.00
C PRO A 271 -6.82 17.14 7.27
N VAL A 272 -7.80 16.52 7.93
CA VAL A 272 -8.41 17.04 9.17
C VAL A 272 -7.39 17.04 10.30
N ALA A 273 -6.65 15.93 10.45
CA ALA A 273 -5.58 15.80 11.43
C ALA A 273 -4.48 16.84 11.19
N PHE A 274 -4.04 17.00 9.94
CA PHE A 274 -3.02 17.97 9.57
C PHE A 274 -3.45 19.41 9.85
N ILE A 275 -4.65 19.81 9.41
CA ILE A 275 -5.18 21.17 9.60
C ILE A 275 -5.26 21.51 11.08
N ARG A 276 -5.70 20.56 11.91
CA ARG A 276 -5.79 20.72 13.36
C ARG A 276 -4.41 20.80 14.01
N LEU A 277 -3.49 19.93 13.61
CA LEU A 277 -2.15 19.82 14.22
C LEU A 277 -1.29 21.06 13.94
N PHE A 278 -1.42 21.62 12.72
CA PHE A 278 -0.63 22.76 12.28
C PHE A 278 -1.42 24.06 12.19
N GLU A 279 -2.61 24.13 12.82
CA GLU A 279 -3.45 25.33 12.90
C GLU A 279 -3.57 26.08 11.57
N VAL A 280 -3.78 25.32 10.48
CA VAL A 280 -3.70 25.86 9.12
C VAL A 280 -4.84 26.85 8.88
N LYS A 281 -4.52 28.02 8.35
CA LYS A 281 -5.53 29.05 8.03
C LYS A 281 -6.52 28.58 6.95
N PRO A 282 -7.81 28.98 7.02
CA PRO A 282 -8.85 28.53 6.09
C PRO A 282 -8.51 28.69 4.61
N GLU A 283 -7.82 29.77 4.23
CA GLU A 283 -7.41 30.04 2.84
C GLU A 283 -6.49 28.95 2.24
N HIS A 284 -5.83 28.14 3.07
CA HIS A 284 -4.93 27.09 2.63
C HIS A 284 -5.54 25.68 2.70
N HIS A 285 -6.75 25.52 3.23
CA HIS A 285 -7.36 24.20 3.45
C HIS A 285 -7.51 23.41 2.16
N ALA A 286 -8.06 24.03 1.10
CA ALA A 286 -8.28 23.36 -0.18
C ALA A 286 -6.96 22.90 -0.83
N ALA A 287 -5.91 23.72 -0.75
CA ALA A 287 -4.60 23.39 -1.30
C ALA A 287 -3.95 22.22 -0.54
N VAL A 288 -4.05 22.22 0.80
CA VAL A 288 -3.55 21.12 1.65
C VAL A 288 -4.30 19.81 1.37
N MET A 289 -5.64 19.87 1.27
CA MET A 289 -6.45 18.69 0.92
C MET A 289 -6.05 18.10 -0.43
N SER A 290 -5.84 18.95 -1.44
CA SER A 290 -5.41 18.53 -2.78
C SER A 290 -4.04 17.83 -2.75
N VAL A 291 -3.06 18.38 -2.03
CA VAL A 291 -1.72 17.76 -1.91
C VAL A 291 -1.80 16.40 -1.21
N ILE A 292 -2.55 16.31 -0.11
CA ILE A 292 -2.71 15.05 0.63
C ILE A 292 -3.41 14.01 -0.24
N ALA A 293 -4.51 14.36 -0.91
CA ALA A 293 -5.24 13.47 -1.80
C ALA A 293 -4.34 12.93 -2.93
N HIS A 294 -3.58 13.81 -3.59
CA HIS A 294 -2.64 13.42 -4.64
C HIS A 294 -1.60 12.39 -4.15
N ILE A 295 -1.12 12.52 -2.91
CA ILE A 295 -0.16 11.56 -2.35
C ILE A 295 -0.82 10.20 -2.13
N TYR A 296 -2.08 10.14 -1.71
CA TYR A 296 -2.84 8.88 -1.64
C TYR A 296 -3.12 8.25 -3.01
N GLU A 297 -3.39 9.05 -4.03
CA GLU A 297 -3.59 8.56 -5.41
C GLU A 297 -2.31 7.95 -6.01
N THR A 298 -1.14 8.45 -5.60
CA THR A 298 0.16 7.92 -6.06
C THR A 298 0.64 6.68 -5.31
N LEU A 299 -0.08 6.27 -4.26
CA LEU A 299 0.22 5.06 -3.48
C LEU A 299 -0.45 3.81 -4.08
N PRO A 300 0.20 2.64 -4.03
CA PRO A 300 -0.44 1.39 -4.41
C PRO A 300 -1.64 1.10 -3.49
N VAL A 301 -2.73 0.60 -4.09
CA VAL A 301 -4.05 0.28 -3.48
C VAL A 301 -4.02 -0.28 -2.04
N PRO A 302 -3.14 -1.22 -1.63
CA PRO A 302 -3.12 -1.73 -0.26
C PRO A 302 -2.82 -0.68 0.84
N LEU A 303 -2.27 0.49 0.51
CA LEU A 303 -1.95 1.56 1.47
C LEU A 303 -3.03 2.66 1.55
N GLN A 304 -4.05 2.62 0.69
CA GLN A 304 -5.12 3.63 0.66
C GLN A 304 -6.18 3.40 1.75
N ASN A 305 -6.31 2.17 2.24
CA ASN A 305 -7.25 1.77 3.27
C ASN A 305 -6.52 1.68 4.62
N GLY A 306 -6.33 2.83 5.28
CA GLY A 306 -5.78 2.86 6.63
C GLY A 306 -6.57 1.98 7.63
N PRO A 307 -5.98 1.60 8.77
CA PRO A 307 -6.56 0.62 9.70
C PRO A 307 -7.93 1.01 10.29
N LEU A 308 -8.32 2.29 10.27
CA LEU A 308 -9.62 2.75 10.78
C LEU A 308 -10.78 2.68 9.76
N ALA A 309 -10.50 2.65 8.46
CA ALA A 309 -11.55 2.57 7.44
C ALA A 309 -12.29 1.20 7.48
N ALA A 310 -11.59 0.16 7.97
CA ALA A 310 -12.18 -1.14 8.27
C ALA A 310 -13.12 -1.11 9.49
N MET A 311 -12.89 -0.21 10.46
CA MET A 311 -13.74 -0.10 11.66
C MET A 311 -14.99 0.77 11.43
N MET A 312 -14.91 1.83 10.62
CA MET A 312 -16.07 2.72 10.40
C MET A 312 -17.14 2.13 9.47
N LYS A 313 -16.82 1.14 8.64
CA LYS A 313 -17.84 0.38 7.87
C LYS A 313 -18.64 -0.61 8.75
N ALA A 314 -18.11 -1.01 9.90
CA ALA A 314 -18.81 -1.90 10.85
C ALA A 314 -19.78 -1.15 11.78
N GLY A 315 -19.78 0.19 11.78
CA GLY A 315 -20.55 1.02 12.74
C GLY A 315 -21.81 1.69 12.18
N LYS A 316 -22.25 1.36 10.95
CA LYS A 316 -23.49 1.89 10.36
C LYS A 316 -24.50 0.78 10.06
N THR A 317 -24.86 0.03 11.08
CA THR A 317 -26.10 -0.76 11.13
C THR A 317 -26.59 -0.78 12.57
N GLU A 318 -27.29 0.28 12.96
CA GLU A 318 -28.39 0.23 13.94
C GLU A 318 -29.65 0.72 13.24
#